data_AF-A0A8J7I843-F1
#
_entry.id   AF-A0A8J7I843-F1
#
_cell.length_a   1.000
_cell.length_b   1.000
_cell.length_c   1.000
_cell.angle_alpha   90.00
_cell.angle_beta   90.00
_cell.angle_gamma   90.00
#
_symmetry.space_group_name_H-M   'P 1'
#
loop_
_entity.id
_entity.type
_entity.pdbx_description
1 polymer ?
#
loop_
_entity_poly.entity_id
_entity_poly.type
_entity_poly.pdbx_seq_one_letter_code
_entity_poly.pdbx_strand_id
1 'polypeptide(L)'
;MHMSRLNEPKRGKSKEMNGFLDEQLQNQQSWRKELGIEKEKVDAAYAFMQWCDRLSLILCMQQLPEDERFLEISEGPDEQRYDLKQGSDGLVTVQPWPFENERFTVNIEACKLEQLKFESNDELTQALQNAPIKVLEWIFVKS
;
A
#
# COMPACT_ATOMS: atom_id res chain seq x y z
N MET A 1 10.76 -3.62 11.03
CA MET A 1 10.58 -4.23 9.69
C MET A 1 10.38 -3.21 8.58
N HIS A 2 9.39 -2.31 8.67
CA HIS A 2 9.14 -1.36 7.57
C HIS A 2 10.34 -0.42 7.30
N MET A 3 10.84 0.24 8.36
CA MET A 3 11.99 1.14 8.24
C MET A 3 13.27 0.44 7.76
N SER A 4 13.50 -0.82 8.15
CA SER A 4 14.63 -1.58 7.65
C SER A 4 14.44 -1.92 6.17
N ARG A 5 13.28 -2.42 5.73
CA ARG A 5 13.06 -2.73 4.29
C ARG A 5 13.10 -1.49 3.40
N LEU A 6 12.51 -0.36 3.83
CA LEU A 6 12.51 0.90 3.07
C LEU A 6 13.93 1.48 2.90
N ASN A 7 14.78 1.33 3.92
CA ASN A 7 16.12 1.92 3.92
C ASN A 7 17.23 0.92 3.58
N GLU A 8 16.93 -0.38 3.43
CA GLU A 8 17.91 -1.40 3.06
C GLU A 8 18.69 -1.04 1.77
N PRO A 9 18.07 -0.47 0.71
CA PRO A 9 18.82 0.01 -0.47
C PRO A 9 19.82 1.15 -0.18
N LYS A 10 19.77 1.76 1.01
CA LYS A 10 20.70 2.78 1.47
C LYS A 10 21.85 2.20 2.32
N ARG A 11 21.89 0.89 2.55
CA ARG A 11 23.02 0.25 3.24
C ARG A 11 24.33 0.57 2.50
N GLY A 12 25.38 0.83 3.27
CA GLY A 12 26.68 1.25 2.76
C GLY A 12 26.83 2.75 2.50
N LYS A 13 25.74 3.54 2.55
CA LYS A 13 25.82 4.99 2.28
C LYS A 13 26.40 5.83 3.44
N SER A 14 26.24 5.39 4.69
CA SER A 14 26.89 6.00 5.85
C SER A 14 27.02 5.01 7.01
N LYS A 15 27.91 5.30 7.96
CA LYS A 15 28.08 4.47 9.15
C LYS A 15 26.84 4.50 10.03
N GLU A 16 26.21 5.67 10.14
CA GLU A 16 25.00 5.90 10.90
C GLU A 16 23.84 5.08 10.33
N MET A 17 23.68 5.05 9.01
CA MET A 17 22.63 4.26 8.35
C MET A 17 22.86 2.76 8.57
N ASN A 18 24.11 2.29 8.46
CA ASN A 18 24.43 0.89 8.72
C ASN A 18 24.13 0.50 10.16
N GLY A 19 24.57 1.32 11.13
CA GLY A 19 24.29 1.09 12.55
C GLY A 19 22.80 1.03 12.86
N PHE A 20 22.02 1.96 12.29
CA PHE A 20 20.55 1.92 12.40
C PHE A 20 19.97 0.61 11.84
N LEU A 21 20.34 0.24 10.61
CA LEU A 21 19.80 -0.98 9.99
C LEU A 21 20.19 -2.24 10.77
N ASP A 22 21.41 -2.31 11.30
CA ASP A 22 21.89 -3.43 12.11
C ASP A 22 21.12 -3.54 13.44
N GLU A 23 20.89 -2.41 14.11
CA GLU A 23 20.04 -2.34 15.30
C GLU A 23 18.62 -2.83 15.00
N GLN A 24 18.03 -2.39 13.89
CA GLN A 24 16.69 -2.82 13.47
C GLN A 24 16.64 -4.34 13.23
N LEU A 25 17.67 -4.93 12.62
CA LEU A 25 17.74 -6.38 12.38
C LEU A 25 17.90 -7.16 13.69
N GLN A 26 18.73 -6.69 14.61
CA GLN A 26 18.91 -7.31 15.93
C GLN A 26 17.61 -7.28 16.74
N ASN A 27 16.93 -6.13 16.80
CA ASN A 27 15.64 -5.98 17.48
C ASN A 27 14.60 -6.94 16.92
N GLN A 28 14.49 -7.03 15.59
CA GLN A 28 13.58 -7.98 14.93
C GLN A 28 13.89 -9.42 15.34
N GLN A 29 15.16 -9.83 15.37
CA GLN A 29 15.54 -11.17 15.81
C GLN A 29 15.19 -11.44 17.27
N SER A 30 15.40 -10.47 18.17
CA SER A 30 15.04 -10.61 19.60
C SER A 30 13.55 -10.81 19.77
N TRP A 31 12.74 -9.89 19.23
CA TRP A 31 11.28 -9.95 19.35
C TRP A 31 10.71 -11.22 18.75
N ARG A 32 11.23 -11.66 17.61
CA ARG A 32 10.81 -12.92 16.99
C ARG A 32 11.06 -14.13 17.90
N LYS A 33 12.23 -14.19 18.55
CA LYS A 33 12.56 -15.27 19.50
C LYS A 33 11.67 -15.22 20.73
N GLU A 34 11.48 -14.04 21.31
CA GLU A 34 10.62 -13.83 22.48
C GLU A 34 9.16 -14.21 22.21
N LEU A 35 8.67 -13.92 21.00
CA LEU A 35 7.31 -14.26 20.56
C LEU A 35 7.18 -15.68 19.99
N GLY A 36 8.28 -16.42 19.81
CA GLY A 36 8.28 -17.76 19.22
C GLY A 36 7.82 -17.81 17.76
N ILE A 37 8.09 -16.77 16.96
CA ILE A 37 7.62 -16.67 15.57
C ILE A 37 8.75 -16.95 14.58
N GLU A 38 8.51 -17.82 13.61
CA GLU A 38 9.42 -18.16 12.50
C GLU A 38 9.63 -17.01 11.51
N LYS A 39 10.78 -16.96 10.83
CA LYS A 39 11.19 -15.80 10.00
C LYS A 39 10.29 -15.65 8.80
N GLU A 40 10.01 -16.80 8.23
CA GLU A 40 9.20 -17.04 7.06
C GLU A 40 7.78 -16.52 7.30
N LYS A 41 7.19 -16.79 8.48
CA LYS A 41 5.86 -16.26 8.85
C LYS A 41 5.83 -14.74 8.96
N VAL A 42 6.88 -14.17 9.55
CA VAL A 42 7.01 -12.72 9.71
C VAL A 42 7.19 -12.03 8.36
N ASP A 43 7.99 -12.62 7.48
CA ASP A 43 8.22 -12.08 6.14
C ASP A 43 6.99 -12.18 5.25
N ALA A 44 6.26 -13.30 5.28
CA ALA A 44 5.01 -13.48 4.58
C ALA A 44 3.94 -12.49 5.07
N ALA A 45 3.78 -12.34 6.39
CA ALA A 45 2.84 -11.36 6.95
C ALA A 45 3.18 -9.92 6.52
N TYR A 46 4.46 -9.57 6.46
CA TYR A 46 4.88 -8.27 5.96
C TYR A 46 4.62 -8.11 4.46
N ALA A 47 4.91 -9.13 3.63
CA ALA A 47 4.66 -9.09 2.20
C ALA A 47 3.15 -8.90 1.90
N PHE A 48 2.28 -9.58 2.64
CA PHE A 48 0.83 -9.36 2.57
C PHE A 48 0.44 -7.92 2.90
N MET A 49 0.97 -7.36 3.99
CA MET A 49 0.70 -5.97 4.37
C MET A 49 1.20 -4.97 3.32
N GLN A 50 2.39 -5.20 2.74
CA GLN A 50 2.96 -4.37 1.68
C GLN A 50 2.11 -4.42 0.40
N TRP A 51 1.59 -5.59 0.04
CA TRP A 51 0.69 -5.76 -1.08
C TRP A 51 -0.61 -4.95 -0.88
N CYS A 52 -1.21 -5.03 0.31
CA CYS A 52 -2.39 -4.25 0.68
C CYS A 52 -2.12 -2.74 0.64
N ASP A 53 -1.00 -2.29 1.21
CA ASP A 53 -0.56 -0.89 1.19
C ASP A 53 -0.46 -0.38 -0.26
N ARG A 54 0.23 -1.13 -1.11
CA ARG A 54 0.43 -0.76 -2.52
C ARG A 54 -0.87 -0.73 -3.31
N LEU A 55 -1.76 -1.71 -3.14
CA LEU A 55 -3.08 -1.69 -3.77
C LEU A 55 -3.89 -0.47 -3.31
N SER A 56 -3.91 -0.20 -2.00
CA SER A 56 -4.64 0.96 -1.46
C SER A 56 -4.10 2.28 -2.00
N LEU A 57 -2.78 2.43 -2.15
CA LEU A 57 -2.16 3.62 -2.74
C LEU A 57 -2.58 3.80 -4.21
N ILE A 58 -2.60 2.73 -4.99
CA ILE A 58 -3.05 2.81 -6.40
C ILE A 58 -4.49 3.35 -6.47
N LEU A 59 -5.40 2.83 -5.63
CA LEU A 59 -6.80 3.27 -5.59
C LEU A 59 -6.92 4.72 -5.09
N CYS A 60 -6.38 5.02 -3.90
CA CYS A 60 -6.51 6.31 -3.24
C CYS A 60 -5.83 7.45 -3.99
N MET A 61 -4.72 7.17 -4.70
CA MET A 61 -4.04 8.14 -5.54
C MET A 61 -4.59 8.20 -6.97
N GLN A 62 -5.68 7.48 -7.27
CA GLN A 62 -6.32 7.43 -8.59
C GLN A 62 -5.33 7.05 -9.70
N GLN A 63 -4.49 6.05 -9.44
CA GLN A 63 -3.45 5.56 -10.35
C GLN A 63 -3.88 4.32 -11.15
N LEU A 64 -5.18 4.01 -11.19
CA LEU A 64 -5.67 2.95 -12.06
C LEU A 64 -5.29 3.27 -13.52
N PRO A 65 -4.68 2.31 -14.24
CA PRO A 65 -4.20 2.57 -15.58
C PRO A 65 -5.35 2.73 -16.57
N GLU A 66 -5.25 3.74 -17.43
CA GLU A 66 -6.09 3.86 -18.63
C GLU A 66 -5.75 2.79 -19.68
N ASP A 67 -6.64 2.65 -20.66
CA ASP A 67 -6.51 1.74 -21.81
C ASP A 67 -6.35 0.28 -21.43
N GLU A 68 -7.01 -0.15 -20.35
CA GLU A 68 -7.07 -1.57 -19.99
C GLU A 68 -5.70 -2.23 -19.74
N ARG A 69 -4.69 -1.41 -19.40
CA ARG A 69 -3.34 -1.90 -19.11
C ARG A 69 -3.25 -2.54 -17.74
N PHE A 70 -2.29 -3.44 -17.59
CA PHE A 70 -1.94 -4.00 -16.30
C PHE A 70 -0.94 -3.10 -15.58
N LEU A 71 -1.19 -2.85 -14.31
CA LEU A 71 -0.29 -2.16 -13.38
C LEU A 71 0.10 -3.13 -12.27
N GLU A 72 1.41 -3.28 -12.06
CA GLU A 72 1.92 -4.11 -10.96
C GLU A 72 1.51 -3.55 -9.59
N ILE A 73 0.92 -4.41 -8.77
CA ILE A 73 0.75 -4.17 -7.34
C ILE A 73 2.11 -4.46 -6.69
N SER A 74 2.40 -5.72 -6.40
CA SER A 74 3.69 -6.22 -5.93
C SER A 74 3.69 -7.75 -5.96
N GLU A 75 4.80 -8.36 -5.55
CA GLU A 75 4.80 -9.74 -5.08
C GLU A 75 3.98 -9.88 -3.79
N GLY A 76 3.21 -10.96 -3.68
CA GLY A 76 2.41 -11.32 -2.52
C GLY A 76 3.18 -12.17 -1.50
N PRO A 77 2.50 -12.60 -0.42
CA PRO A 77 3.09 -13.50 0.59
C PRO A 77 3.44 -14.90 0.07
N ASP A 78 2.93 -15.26 -1.09
CA ASP A 78 3.15 -16.49 -1.84
C ASP A 78 4.28 -16.36 -2.88
N GLU A 79 5.04 -15.26 -2.86
CA GLU A 79 6.09 -14.93 -3.84
C GLU A 79 5.56 -14.78 -5.27
N GLN A 80 4.23 -14.67 -5.44
CA GLN A 80 3.60 -14.49 -6.73
C GLN A 80 3.40 -13.00 -7.03
N ARG A 81 3.67 -12.60 -8.27
CA ARG A 81 3.35 -11.26 -8.77
C ARG A 81 1.85 -11.10 -8.98
N TYR A 82 1.32 -9.95 -8.55
CA TYR A 82 -0.06 -9.55 -8.78
C TYR A 82 -0.13 -8.25 -9.59
N ASP A 83 -0.97 -8.26 -10.63
CA ASP A 83 -1.23 -7.11 -11.48
C ASP A 83 -2.71 -6.70 -11.40
N LEU A 84 -2.96 -5.40 -11.46
CA LEU A 84 -4.28 -4.76 -11.40
C LEU A 84 -4.63 -4.19 -12.77
N LYS A 85 -5.89 -4.31 -13.18
CA LYS A 85 -6.42 -3.70 -14.41
C LYS A 85 -7.80 -3.11 -14.16
N GLN A 86 -8.10 -1.98 -14.79
CA GLN A 86 -9.46 -1.47 -14.92
C GLN A 86 -9.95 -1.67 -16.36
N GLY A 87 -11.12 -2.28 -16.52
CA GLY A 87 -11.81 -2.43 -17.80
C GLY A 87 -12.41 -1.11 -18.29
N SER A 88 -12.72 -1.05 -19.59
CA SER A 88 -13.46 0.07 -20.20
C SER A 88 -14.88 0.25 -19.62
N ASP A 89 -15.43 -0.78 -18.96
CA ASP A 89 -16.68 -0.75 -18.20
C ASP A 89 -16.52 -0.21 -16.77
N GLY A 90 -15.30 0.16 -16.38
CA GLY A 90 -14.96 0.68 -15.05
C GLY A 90 -14.74 -0.40 -13.99
N LEU A 91 -14.94 -1.68 -14.31
CA LEU A 91 -14.72 -2.80 -13.38
C LEU A 91 -13.23 -3.06 -13.18
N VAL A 92 -12.85 -3.49 -11.98
CA VAL A 92 -11.46 -3.71 -11.59
C VAL A 92 -11.20 -5.22 -11.42
N THR A 93 -10.10 -5.71 -11.98
CA THR A 93 -9.65 -7.10 -11.79
C THR A 93 -8.21 -7.15 -11.30
N VAL A 94 -7.89 -8.19 -10.54
CA VAL A 94 -6.53 -8.52 -10.08
C VAL A 94 -6.15 -9.90 -10.62
N GLN A 95 -4.93 -10.03 -11.15
CA GLN A 95 -4.40 -11.28 -11.68
C GLN A 95 -3.07 -11.65 -11.00
N PRO A 96 -2.96 -12.86 -10.42
CA PRO A 96 -4.04 -13.84 -10.22
C PRO A 96 -5.10 -13.30 -9.23
N TRP A 97 -6.30 -13.88 -9.23
CA TRP A 97 -7.39 -13.43 -8.35
C TRP A 97 -7.16 -13.87 -6.90
N PRO A 98 -6.88 -12.95 -5.94
CA PRO A 98 -6.57 -13.32 -4.56
C PRO A 98 -7.81 -13.37 -3.64
N PHE A 99 -8.97 -12.93 -4.13
CA PHE A 99 -10.14 -12.72 -3.28
C PHE A 99 -11.06 -13.95 -3.25
N GLU A 100 -11.64 -14.21 -2.09
CA GLU A 100 -12.60 -15.31 -1.92
C GLU A 100 -13.86 -15.10 -2.77
N ASN A 101 -14.39 -13.87 -2.76
CA ASN A 101 -15.58 -13.51 -3.52
C ASN A 101 -15.24 -13.24 -4.99
N GLU A 102 -16.11 -13.65 -5.91
CA GLU A 102 -15.95 -13.36 -7.35
C GLU A 102 -16.27 -11.90 -7.70
N ARG A 103 -17.05 -11.22 -6.85
CA ARG A 103 -17.42 -9.82 -7.03
C ARG A 103 -17.64 -9.14 -5.69
N PHE A 104 -17.09 -7.94 -5.52
CA PHE A 104 -17.30 -7.12 -4.34
C PHE A 104 -17.05 -5.64 -4.64
N THR A 105 -17.52 -4.77 -3.75
CA THR A 105 -17.33 -3.33 -3.84
C THR A 105 -16.40 -2.87 -2.72
N VAL A 106 -15.41 -2.06 -3.07
CA VAL A 106 -14.55 -1.35 -2.12
C VAL A 106 -14.90 0.13 -2.22
N ASN A 107 -15.10 0.78 -1.08
CA ASN A 107 -15.31 2.21 -1.04
C ASN A 107 -14.55 2.85 0.12
N ILE A 108 -14.24 4.13 -0.05
CA ILE A 108 -13.64 4.99 0.97
C ILE A 108 -14.28 6.38 0.93
N GLU A 109 -14.24 7.07 2.06
CA GLU A 109 -14.56 8.49 2.15
C GLU A 109 -13.31 9.33 1.86
N ALA A 110 -13.46 10.39 1.08
CA ALA A 110 -12.38 11.29 0.70
C ALA A 110 -12.85 12.75 0.70
N CYS A 111 -11.98 13.64 1.15
CA CYS A 111 -12.14 15.10 1.02
C CYS A 111 -11.22 15.60 -0.10
N LYS A 112 -11.81 16.21 -1.14
CA LYS A 112 -11.04 16.82 -2.23
C LYS A 112 -11.02 18.33 -2.07
N LEU A 113 -9.83 18.91 -1.95
CA LEU A 113 -9.62 20.35 -2.03
C LEU A 113 -9.21 20.73 -3.46
N GLU A 114 -9.95 21.63 -4.10
CA GLU A 114 -9.57 22.17 -5.42
C GLU A 114 -8.53 23.31 -5.29
N GLN A 115 -8.42 23.92 -4.11
CA GLN A 115 -7.44 24.95 -3.79
C GLN A 115 -6.03 24.34 -3.67
N LEU A 116 -5.12 24.81 -4.51
CA LEU A 116 -3.75 24.27 -4.61
C LEU A 116 -2.76 24.89 -3.60
N LYS A 117 -3.07 26.06 -3.04
CA LYS A 117 -2.19 26.81 -2.15
C LYS A 117 -2.98 27.38 -0.99
N PHE A 118 -2.39 27.35 0.19
CA PHE A 118 -2.93 27.91 1.43
C PHE A 118 -1.88 28.84 2.02
N GLU A 119 -2.31 29.97 2.55
CA GLU A 119 -1.44 30.98 3.16
C GLU A 119 -0.98 30.56 4.56
N SER A 120 -1.68 29.61 5.19
CA SER A 120 -1.33 29.07 6.51
C SER A 120 -1.85 27.65 6.73
N ASN A 121 -1.29 26.98 7.76
CA ASN A 121 -1.79 25.68 8.21
C ASN A 121 -3.22 25.76 8.77
N ASP A 122 -3.60 26.89 9.38
CA ASP A 122 -4.94 27.10 9.93
C ASP A 122 -5.97 27.15 8.79
N GLU A 123 -5.65 27.84 7.69
CA GLU A 123 -6.48 27.89 6.50
C GLU A 123 -6.65 26.51 5.87
N LEU A 124 -5.56 25.75 5.70
CA LEU A 124 -5.62 24.36 5.20
C LEU A 124 -6.50 23.48 6.10
N THR A 125 -6.35 23.61 7.43
CA THR A 125 -7.12 22.81 8.39
C THR A 125 -8.61 23.13 8.29
N GLN A 126 -8.98 24.41 8.22
CA GLN A 126 -10.38 24.82 8.02
C GLN A 126 -10.93 24.36 6.67
N ALA A 127 -10.13 24.42 5.61
CA ALA A 127 -10.53 23.93 4.30
C ALA A 127 -10.80 22.42 4.32
N LEU A 128 -9.93 21.62 4.96
CA LEU A 128 -10.13 20.17 5.11
C LEU A 128 -11.39 19.83 5.93
N GLN A 129 -11.63 20.55 7.04
CA GLN A 129 -12.78 20.31 7.92
C GLN A 129 -14.13 20.64 7.26
N ASN A 130 -14.15 21.66 6.39
CA ASN A 130 -15.36 22.10 5.69
C ASN A 130 -15.54 21.45 4.31
N ALA A 131 -14.54 20.71 3.82
CA ALA A 131 -14.62 20.05 2.54
C ALA A 131 -15.74 19.00 2.53
N PRO A 132 -16.56 18.94 1.46
CA PRO A 132 -17.58 17.91 1.35
C PRO A 132 -16.92 16.53 1.26
N ILE A 133 -17.42 15.59 2.06
CA ILE A 133 -17.05 14.19 1.97
C ILE A 133 -17.61 13.61 0.68
N LYS A 134 -16.76 12.96 -0.10
CA LYS A 134 -17.12 12.20 -1.30
C LYS A 134 -16.79 10.73 -1.08
N VAL A 135 -17.60 9.84 -1.62
CA VAL A 135 -17.30 8.41 -1.64
C VAL A 135 -16.57 8.07 -2.93
N LEU A 136 -15.38 7.49 -2.83
CA LEU A 136 -14.71 6.83 -3.94
C LEU A 136 -15.08 5.35 -3.89
N GLU A 137 -15.42 4.77 -5.04
CA GLU A 137 -15.93 3.40 -5.12
C GLU A 137 -15.31 2.66 -6.30
N TRP A 138 -14.98 1.38 -6.08
CA TRP A 138 -14.45 0.47 -7.08
C TRP A 138 -15.16 -0.89 -6.97
N ILE A 139 -15.59 -1.43 -8.10
CA ILE A 139 -16.21 -2.76 -8.16
C ILE A 139 -15.17 -3.74 -8.68
N PHE A 140 -14.75 -4.66 -7.82
CA PHE A 140 -13.84 -5.73 -8.16
C PHE A 140 -14.61 -6.94 -8.70
N VAL A 141 -14.13 -7.52 -9.79
CA VAL A 141 -14.68 -8.73 -10.42
C VAL A 141 -13.59 -9.70 -10.85
N LYS A 142 -13.82 -10.99 -10.64
CA LYS A 142 -12.98 -12.07 -11.14
C LYS A 142 -13.13 -12.15 -12.66
N SER A 143 -12.02 -11.96 -13.38
CA SER A 143 -11.93 -12.10 -14.84
C SER A 143 -11.83 -13.54 -15.30
#